data_AF-A0A7C1MM96-F1
#
_entry.id   AF-A0A7C1MM96-F1
#
_cell.length_a   1.000
_cell.length_b   1.000
_cell.length_c   1.000
_cell.angle_alpha   90.00
_cell.angle_beta   90.00
_cell.angle_gamma   90.00
#
_symmetry.space_group_name_H-M   'P 1'
#
loop_
_entity.id
_entity.type
_entity.pdbx_description
1 polymer ?
#
loop_
_entity_poly.entity_id
_entity_poly.type
_entity_poly.pdbx_seq_one_letter_code
_entity_poly.pdbx_strand_id
1 'polypeptide(L)'
;MGDSGSMFLGFSLSLITLIGTSAMAFSNLLVTLAIPVLILAVPIFDTALVALIRRFHGRSILRGGKDHTSHRLVSLGLSERKTVILLYLISILFGVIALAYSKLDVLVVSVFAILILIVLFFFGMFLSEVKTYAKGSEMDAARQKKISEGKVVLNTFIFNKTKIAEVLVDFLLICVAYYSAYLLRFEAGVTGYNLYLLKTSLPWIIIIKLTSFYYFKLYRGIWNYAGITDLISIFKATTVGSVLSVLFITLITRFQDYSRVVFVIDWLLTLFFICFARIIFRILQEYFQRFQQGRRVLIFGAGSCGELFLREIKHNKNLNYKPVGFIDDDSKKKGRVIHGLPILGRRQDIPYQIKKKDVEEVVIAIPTLTKEDCSDILEICRQFNIPCRTLTRIMDIEEWR
;
A
#
# COMPACT_ATOMS: atom_id res chain seq x y z
N MET A 1 18.26 11.24 -20.28
CA MET A 1 19.33 12.19 -19.92
C MET A 1 20.63 11.42 -20.03
N GLY A 2 21.55 11.81 -20.92
CA GLY A 2 22.87 11.18 -20.96
C GLY A 2 23.72 11.56 -19.74
N ASP A 3 24.87 10.92 -19.57
CA ASP A 3 25.76 11.10 -18.41
C ASP A 3 26.18 12.55 -18.18
N SER A 4 26.39 13.32 -19.26
CA SER A 4 26.77 14.74 -19.16
C SER A 4 25.67 15.60 -18.52
N GLY A 5 24.40 15.31 -18.80
CA GLY A 5 23.28 16.07 -18.25
C GLY A 5 22.99 15.75 -16.80
N SER A 6 23.09 14.48 -16.41
CA SER A 6 22.88 14.06 -15.01
C SER A 6 24.03 14.51 -14.10
N MET A 7 25.28 14.45 -14.56
CA MET A 7 26.44 14.94 -13.80
C MET A 7 26.40 16.45 -13.61
N PHE A 8 26.06 17.23 -14.65
CA PHE A 8 25.95 18.68 -14.55
C PHE A 8 24.88 19.11 -13.54
N LEU A 9 23.69 18.49 -13.60
CA LEU A 9 22.61 18.78 -12.64
C LEU A 9 22.98 18.34 -11.23
N GLY A 10 23.59 17.16 -11.06
CA GLY A 10 24.06 16.68 -9.76
C GLY A 10 25.11 17.60 -9.13
N PHE A 11 26.09 18.05 -9.92
CA PHE A 11 27.10 19.01 -9.49
C PHE A 11 26.48 20.35 -9.09
N SER A 12 25.56 20.88 -9.91
CA SER A 12 24.88 22.14 -9.63
C SER A 12 24.05 22.08 -8.34
N LEU A 13 23.30 20.99 -8.13
CA LEU A 13 22.54 20.74 -6.90
C LEU A 13 23.44 20.63 -5.67
N SER A 14 24.58 19.94 -5.79
CA SER A 14 25.57 19.84 -4.71
C SER A 14 26.12 21.22 -4.34
N LEU A 15 26.49 22.04 -5.33
CA LEU A 15 27.00 23.39 -5.12
C LEU A 15 25.97 24.30 -4.43
N ILE A 16 24.72 24.30 -4.91
CA ILE A 16 23.62 25.09 -4.31
C ILE A 16 23.36 24.64 -2.87
N THR A 17 23.39 23.34 -2.60
CA THR A 17 23.23 22.80 -1.25
C THR A 17 24.37 23.28 -0.35
N LEU A 18 25.62 23.19 -0.81
CA LEU A 18 26.79 23.61 -0.02
C LEU A 18 26.77 25.11 0.31
N ILE A 19 26.36 25.95 -0.65
CA ILE A 19 26.18 27.40 -0.45
C ILE A 19 25.01 27.70 0.52
N GLY A 20 23.88 27.00 0.38
CA GLY A 20 22.72 27.20 1.26
C GLY A 20 22.97 26.73 2.69
N THR A 21 23.76 25.68 2.87
CA THR A 21 24.08 25.12 4.19
C THR A 21 25.15 25.93 4.91
N SER A 22 26.09 26.57 4.21
CA SER A 22 27.08 27.46 4.84
C SER A 22 26.47 28.79 5.33
N ALA A 23 25.37 29.24 4.70
CA ALA A 23 24.62 30.42 5.13
C ALA A 23 23.68 30.16 6.33
N MET A 24 23.22 28.92 6.51
CA MET A 24 22.40 28.51 7.66
C MET A 24 23.27 27.71 8.64
N ALA A 25 23.80 28.38 9.66
CA ALA A 25 24.43 27.71 10.79
C ALA A 25 23.38 26.94 11.61
N PHE A 26 22.99 25.75 11.13
CA PHE A 26 22.15 24.84 11.89
C PHE A 26 22.94 24.35 13.11
N SER A 27 22.41 24.59 14.30
CA SER A 27 23.04 24.18 15.57
C SER A 27 23.10 22.66 15.77
N ASN A 28 22.42 21.87 14.92
CA ASN A 28 22.19 20.44 15.11
C ASN A 28 22.49 19.63 13.85
N LEU A 29 23.46 18.70 13.96
CA LEU A 29 23.89 17.79 12.89
C LEU A 29 22.72 17.02 12.24
N LEU A 30 21.74 16.62 13.04
CA LEU A 30 20.56 15.89 12.56
C LEU A 30 19.72 16.72 11.57
N VAL A 31 19.56 18.02 11.82
CA VAL A 31 18.81 18.91 10.93
C VAL A 31 19.59 19.13 9.63
N THR A 32 20.90 19.34 9.74
CA THR A 32 21.82 19.50 8.61
C THR A 32 21.79 18.29 7.66
N LEU A 33 21.71 17.07 8.19
CA LEU A 33 21.64 15.86 7.38
C LEU A 33 20.23 15.55 6.87
N ALA A 34 19.19 15.89 7.63
CA ALA A 34 17.81 15.57 7.27
C ALA A 34 17.31 16.38 6.07
N ILE A 35 17.69 17.66 5.95
CA ILE A 35 17.20 18.54 4.89
C ILE A 35 17.59 18.02 3.48
N PRO A 36 18.86 17.71 3.18
CA PRO A 36 19.23 17.13 1.88
C PRO A 36 18.56 15.78 1.61
N VAL A 37 18.44 14.93 2.63
CA VAL A 37 17.78 13.63 2.52
C VAL A 37 16.30 13.77 2.17
N LEU A 38 15.60 14.73 2.78
CA LEU A 38 14.20 15.02 2.48
C LEU A 38 14.04 15.58 1.06
N ILE A 39 14.87 16.54 0.65
CA ILE A 39 14.85 17.11 -0.70
C ILE A 39 15.08 16.01 -1.76
N LEU A 40 15.98 15.07 -1.48
CA LEU A 40 16.30 13.94 -2.36
C LEU A 40 15.49 12.67 -2.04
N ALA A 41 14.40 12.76 -1.26
CA ALA A 41 13.68 11.58 -0.79
C ALA A 41 13.16 10.72 -1.93
N VAL A 42 12.59 11.31 -3.00
CA VAL A 42 12.06 10.58 -4.16
C VAL A 42 13.16 9.82 -4.93
N PRO A 43 14.28 10.44 -5.37
CA PRO A 43 15.34 9.70 -6.06
C PRO A 43 16.07 8.69 -5.15
N ILE A 44 16.25 9.00 -3.87
CA ILE A 44 16.82 8.03 -2.89
C ILE A 44 15.89 6.83 -2.75
N PHE A 45 14.59 7.07 -2.58
CA PHE A 45 13.59 6.02 -2.48
C PHE A 45 13.55 5.14 -3.74
N ASP A 46 13.55 5.76 -4.92
CA ASP A 46 13.50 5.04 -6.20
C ASP A 46 14.70 4.12 -6.41
N THR A 47 15.91 4.63 -6.15
CA THR A 47 17.14 3.86 -6.25
C THR A 47 17.22 2.75 -5.20
N ALA A 48 16.83 3.03 -3.95
CA ALA A 48 16.78 2.04 -2.88
C ALA A 48 15.77 0.94 -3.17
N LEU A 49 14.57 1.28 -3.64
CA LEU A 49 13.52 0.32 -4.01
C LEU A 49 14.01 -0.63 -5.10
N VAL A 50 14.57 -0.09 -6.19
CA VAL A 50 15.09 -0.90 -7.30
C VAL A 50 16.24 -1.79 -6.84
N ALA A 51 17.19 -1.24 -6.09
CA ALA A 51 18.35 -1.99 -5.60
C ALA A 51 17.95 -3.14 -4.66
N LEU A 52 17.05 -2.87 -3.70
CA LEU A 52 16.55 -3.88 -2.77
C LEU A 52 15.78 -4.99 -3.50
N ILE A 53 14.82 -4.62 -4.36
CA ILE A 53 14.02 -5.60 -5.10
C ILE A 53 14.92 -6.47 -5.98
N ARG A 54 15.88 -5.88 -6.71
CA ARG A 54 16.81 -6.65 -7.56
C ARG A 54 17.68 -7.59 -6.74
N ARG A 55 18.21 -7.14 -5.59
CA ARG A 55 18.99 -7.97 -4.67
C ARG A 55 18.18 -9.15 -4.15
N PHE A 56 16.93 -8.93 -3.75
CA PHE A 56 16.03 -10.00 -3.30
C PHE A 56 15.70 -11.02 -4.41
N HIS A 57 15.73 -10.61 -5.67
CA HIS A 57 15.52 -11.49 -6.83
C HIS A 57 16.82 -12.00 -7.47
N GLY A 58 17.99 -11.77 -6.86
CA GLY A 58 19.29 -12.22 -7.37
C GLY A 58 19.73 -11.56 -8.69
N ARG A 59 19.20 -10.36 -9.00
CA ARG A 59 19.53 -9.60 -10.21
C ARG A 59 20.61 -8.56 -9.93
N SER A 60 21.43 -8.25 -10.93
CA SER A 60 22.45 -7.19 -10.84
C SER A 60 21.79 -5.82 -10.67
N ILE A 61 22.32 -5.03 -9.73
CA ILE A 61 21.88 -3.66 -9.45
C ILE A 61 22.30 -2.70 -10.59
N LEU A 62 23.40 -2.99 -11.28
CA LEU A 62 24.07 -2.11 -12.25
C LEU A 62 23.50 -2.16 -13.67
N ARG A 63 22.52 -3.02 -13.96
CA ARG A 63 21.89 -3.08 -15.29
C ARG A 63 20.76 -2.03 -15.39
N GLY A 64 20.73 -1.25 -16.47
CA GLY A 64 19.58 -0.37 -16.75
C GLY A 64 18.28 -1.19 -16.91
N GLY A 65 17.17 -0.70 -16.38
CA GLY A 65 15.88 -1.41 -16.44
C GLY A 65 14.67 -0.49 -16.25
N LYS A 66 13.47 -0.97 -16.63
CA LYS A 66 12.20 -0.24 -16.53
C LYS A 66 11.44 -0.56 -15.23
N ASP A 67 12.17 -0.75 -14.14
CA ASP A 67 11.65 -1.21 -12.84
C ASP A 67 11.68 -0.13 -11.75
N HIS A 68 12.01 1.10 -12.15
CA HIS A 68 11.85 2.32 -11.37
C HIS A 68 10.38 2.57 -10.96
N THR A 69 10.20 3.32 -9.89
CA THR A 69 8.95 3.78 -9.29
C THR A 69 8.00 4.35 -10.34
N SER A 70 8.50 5.17 -11.27
CA SER A 70 7.71 5.73 -12.36
C SER A 70 7.11 4.65 -13.26
N HIS A 71 7.92 3.69 -13.71
CA HIS A 71 7.45 2.58 -14.52
C HIS A 71 6.54 1.63 -13.74
N ARG A 72 6.77 1.43 -12.43
CA ARG A 72 5.86 0.67 -11.55
C ARG A 72 4.50 1.34 -11.46
N LEU A 73 4.45 2.66 -11.24
CA LEU A 73 3.23 3.45 -11.24
C LEU A 73 2.48 3.41 -12.58
N VAL A 74 3.21 3.42 -13.71
CA VAL A 74 2.60 3.25 -15.04
C VAL A 74 2.09 1.83 -15.26
N SER A 75 2.84 0.80 -14.84
CA SER A 75 2.38 -0.60 -14.90
C SER A 75 1.18 -0.88 -14.00
N LEU A 76 1.03 -0.09 -12.92
CA LEU A 76 -0.16 -0.05 -12.10
C LEU A 76 -1.37 0.51 -12.85
N GLY A 77 -1.18 1.15 -14.01
CA GLY A 77 -2.20 1.68 -14.92
C GLY A 77 -2.39 3.20 -14.87
N LEU A 78 -1.55 3.94 -14.15
CA LEU A 78 -1.48 5.40 -14.30
C LEU A 78 -0.94 5.77 -15.68
N SER A 79 -1.45 6.85 -16.27
CA SER A 79 -0.84 7.41 -17.48
C SER A 79 0.52 8.02 -17.13
N GLU A 80 1.44 8.03 -18.09
CA GLU A 80 2.79 8.60 -17.90
C GLU A 80 2.73 10.04 -17.36
N ARG A 81 1.82 10.87 -17.90
CA ARG A 81 1.59 12.24 -17.42
C ARG A 81 1.15 12.28 -15.96
N LYS A 82 0.20 11.42 -15.54
CA LYS A 82 -0.28 11.36 -14.16
C LYS A 82 0.82 10.89 -13.20
N THR A 83 1.62 9.93 -13.62
CA THR A 83 2.77 9.45 -12.85
C THR A 83 3.79 10.56 -12.61
N VAL A 84 4.14 11.31 -13.64
CA VAL A 84 5.09 12.43 -13.53
C VAL A 84 4.55 13.52 -12.60
N ILE A 85 3.28 13.91 -12.75
CA ILE A 85 2.63 14.88 -11.85
C ILE A 85 2.62 14.39 -10.40
N LEU A 86 2.29 13.11 -10.17
CA LEU A 86 2.29 12.53 -8.82
C LEU A 86 3.68 12.59 -8.18
N LEU A 87 4.73 12.23 -8.92
CA LEU A 87 6.10 12.31 -8.42
C LEU A 87 6.52 13.77 -8.13
N TYR A 88 6.13 14.73 -8.96
CA TYR A 88 6.36 16.15 -8.67
C TYR A 88 5.62 16.62 -7.41
N LEU A 89 4.36 16.23 -7.22
CA LEU A 89 3.61 16.59 -6.02
C LEU A 89 4.25 16.01 -4.76
N ILE A 90 4.72 14.76 -4.80
CA ILE A 90 5.44 14.14 -3.69
C ILE A 90 6.77 14.87 -3.42
N SER A 91 7.53 15.23 -4.46
CA SER A 91 8.77 15.99 -4.33
C SER A 91 8.54 17.39 -3.74
N ILE A 92 7.48 18.10 -4.17
CA ILE A 92 7.10 19.40 -3.62
C ILE A 92 6.72 19.25 -2.14
N LEU A 93 5.94 18.23 -1.80
CA LEU A 93 5.59 17.95 -0.40
C LEU A 93 6.83 17.75 0.46
N PHE A 94 7.79 16.93 0.01
CA PHE A 94 9.05 16.74 0.73
C PHE A 94 9.88 18.02 0.81
N GLY A 95 9.89 18.84 -0.24
CA GLY A 95 10.54 20.15 -0.23
C GLY A 95 9.92 21.11 0.79
N VAL A 96 8.59 21.19 0.85
CA VAL A 96 7.87 22.00 1.85
C VAL A 96 8.15 21.51 3.27
N ILE A 97 8.16 20.20 3.48
CA ILE A 97 8.52 19.61 4.78
C ILE A 97 9.96 19.96 5.15
N ALA A 98 10.91 19.85 4.21
CA ALA A 98 12.31 20.20 4.44
C ALA A 98 12.50 21.67 4.82
N LEU A 99 11.75 22.59 4.19
CA LEU A 99 11.76 24.01 4.54
C LEU A 99 11.15 24.26 5.93
N ALA A 100 10.03 23.63 6.25
CA ALA A 100 9.40 23.73 7.57
C ALA A 100 10.32 23.22 8.68
N TYR A 101 11.09 22.17 8.38
CA TYR A 101 12.07 21.55 9.27
C TYR A 101 13.09 22.54 9.86
N SER A 102 13.46 23.59 9.09
CA SER A 102 14.40 24.62 9.55
C SER A 102 13.89 25.45 10.73
N LYS A 103 12.58 25.44 11.00
CA LYS A 103 11.92 26.22 12.06
C LYS A 103 11.42 25.36 13.23
N LEU A 104 11.61 24.05 13.16
CA LEU A 104 11.08 23.10 14.13
C LEU A 104 12.17 22.61 15.08
N ASP A 105 11.76 22.27 16.31
CA ASP A 105 12.63 21.62 17.29
C ASP A 105 13.14 20.27 16.76
N VAL A 106 14.40 19.93 17.04
CA VAL A 106 15.08 18.70 16.58
C VAL A 106 14.30 17.43 16.91
N LEU A 107 13.62 17.40 18.04
CA LEU A 107 12.86 16.22 18.44
C LEU A 107 11.56 16.09 17.64
N VAL A 108 10.88 17.20 17.38
CA VAL A 108 9.69 17.24 16.49
C VAL A 108 10.09 16.84 15.08
N VAL A 109 11.19 17.40 14.60
CA VAL A 109 11.91 17.03 13.40
C VAL A 109 12.08 15.50 13.32
N SER A 110 12.73 14.87 14.30
CA SER A 110 12.99 13.43 14.29
C SER A 110 11.73 12.57 14.16
N VAL A 111 10.63 12.97 14.80
CA VAL A 111 9.31 12.30 14.68
C VAL A 111 8.82 12.32 13.24
N PHE A 112 8.79 13.49 12.60
CA PHE A 112 8.33 13.62 11.22
C PHE A 112 9.20 12.81 10.24
N ALA A 113 10.52 12.78 10.45
CA ALA A 113 11.41 11.96 9.62
C ALA A 113 11.08 10.46 9.74
N ILE A 114 10.84 9.96 10.95
CA ILE A 114 10.47 8.55 11.15
C ILE A 114 9.11 8.26 10.50
N LEU A 115 8.11 9.12 10.66
CA LEU A 115 6.81 8.96 10.00
C LEU A 115 6.94 8.92 8.47
N ILE A 116 7.77 9.78 7.90
CA ILE A 116 8.07 9.79 6.46
C ILE A 116 8.72 8.48 6.01
N LEU A 117 9.70 7.98 6.76
CA LEU A 117 10.35 6.70 6.46
C LEU A 117 9.36 5.53 6.50
N ILE A 118 8.43 5.53 7.47
CA ILE A 118 7.35 4.53 7.54
C ILE A 118 6.45 4.60 6.31
N VAL A 119 6.03 5.81 5.92
CA VAL A 119 5.19 6.03 4.73
C VAL A 119 5.90 5.58 3.45
N LEU A 120 7.17 5.94 3.29
CA LEU A 120 7.99 5.50 2.15
C LEU A 120 8.16 3.98 2.14
N PHE A 121 8.43 3.37 3.30
CA PHE A 121 8.52 1.91 3.41
C PHE A 121 7.24 1.22 2.95
N PHE A 122 6.07 1.68 3.40
CA PHE A 122 4.78 1.17 2.92
C PHE A 122 4.58 1.34 1.43
N PHE A 123 4.88 2.54 0.92
CA PHE A 123 4.75 2.83 -0.50
C PHE A 123 5.65 1.92 -1.33
N GLY A 124 6.88 1.65 -0.87
CA GLY A 124 7.82 0.73 -1.49
C GLY A 124 7.34 -0.72 -1.48
N MET A 125 6.80 -1.18 -0.36
CA MET A 125 6.20 -2.51 -0.27
C MET A 125 5.01 -2.66 -1.22
N PHE A 126 4.12 -1.67 -1.23
CA PHE A 126 2.98 -1.62 -2.14
C PHE A 126 3.43 -1.70 -3.61
N LEU A 127 4.45 -0.93 -3.99
CA LEU A 127 5.03 -0.97 -5.33
C LEU A 127 5.79 -2.26 -5.65
N SER A 128 6.27 -2.99 -4.64
CA SER A 128 6.96 -4.26 -4.82
C SER A 128 6.02 -5.38 -5.27
N GLU A 129 4.73 -5.32 -4.90
CA GLU A 129 3.71 -6.28 -5.33
C GLU A 129 3.30 -6.11 -6.80
N VAL A 130 3.68 -4.99 -7.41
CA VAL A 130 3.41 -4.69 -8.80
C VAL A 130 4.39 -5.47 -9.68
N LYS A 131 3.87 -6.46 -10.41
CA LYS A 131 4.64 -7.21 -11.41
C LYS A 131 4.92 -6.28 -12.60
N THR A 132 6.13 -5.72 -12.67
CA THR A 132 6.62 -4.92 -13.80
C THR A 132 7.20 -5.76 -14.95
N TYR A 133 6.79 -7.02 -15.10
CA TYR A 133 7.31 -7.85 -16.18
C TYR A 133 6.42 -7.77 -17.42
N ALA A 134 6.78 -6.79 -18.25
CA ALA A 134 6.51 -6.83 -19.68
C ALA A 134 7.09 -8.14 -20.26
N LYS A 135 6.21 -8.86 -20.97
CA LYS A 135 6.49 -9.86 -22.02
C LYS A 135 7.96 -9.90 -22.48
N GLY A 136 8.68 -11.00 -22.23
CA GLY A 136 9.95 -11.28 -22.91
C GLY A 136 11.00 -12.08 -22.13
N SER A 137 10.81 -13.40 -22.03
CA SER A 137 11.74 -14.46 -22.49
C SER A 137 11.52 -15.73 -21.66
N GLU A 138 11.28 -16.84 -22.34
CA GLU A 138 11.15 -18.18 -21.74
C GLU A 138 12.44 -18.59 -20.98
N MET A 139 13.56 -17.92 -21.24
CA MET A 139 14.85 -18.09 -20.54
C MET A 139 14.83 -17.61 -19.08
N ASP A 140 14.07 -16.56 -18.74
CA ASP A 140 13.98 -16.08 -17.36
C ASP A 140 13.10 -17.00 -16.51
N ALA A 141 12.06 -17.62 -17.09
CA ALA A 141 11.21 -18.60 -16.42
C ALA A 141 11.99 -19.89 -16.07
N ALA A 142 12.86 -20.36 -16.96
CA ALA A 142 13.70 -21.53 -16.72
C ALA A 142 14.76 -21.31 -15.62
N ARG A 143 15.32 -20.09 -15.53
CA ARG A 143 16.30 -19.73 -14.48
C ARG A 143 15.65 -19.53 -13.11
N GLN A 144 14.41 -19.05 -13.09
CA GLN A 144 13.62 -18.83 -11.88
C GLN A 144 13.11 -20.14 -11.27
N LYS A 145 12.80 -21.14 -12.11
CA LYS A 145 12.49 -22.51 -11.68
C LYS A 145 13.67 -23.17 -10.94
N LYS A 146 14.90 -22.92 -11.39
CA LYS A 146 16.13 -23.47 -10.79
C LYS A 146 16.54 -22.82 -9.45
N ILE A 147 16.06 -21.61 -9.15
CA ILE A 147 16.27 -20.93 -7.86
C ILE A 147 15.18 -21.31 -6.83
N SER A 148 14.00 -21.72 -7.32
CA SER A 148 12.85 -22.11 -6.51
C SER A 148 13.02 -23.45 -5.78
N GLU A 149 13.90 -24.34 -6.25
CA GLU A 149 14.07 -25.69 -5.68
C GLU A 149 15.02 -25.74 -4.47
N GLY A 150 15.73 -24.64 -4.15
CA GLY A 150 16.80 -24.65 -3.14
C GLY A 150 16.51 -23.96 -1.80
N LYS A 151 15.38 -23.29 -1.59
CA LYS A 151 15.11 -22.57 -0.31
C LYS A 151 13.64 -22.63 0.11
N VAL A 152 13.23 -23.79 0.61
CA VAL A 152 11.92 -24.03 1.25
C VAL A 152 11.68 -23.08 2.45
N VAL A 153 12.74 -22.59 3.11
CA VAL A 153 12.65 -21.62 4.22
C VAL A 153 12.33 -20.20 3.76
N LEU A 154 12.74 -19.81 2.54
CA LEU A 154 12.53 -18.46 2.02
C LEU A 154 11.10 -18.26 1.51
N ASN A 155 10.46 -19.31 1.00
CA ASN A 155 9.08 -19.24 0.48
C ASN A 155 8.03 -19.06 1.60
N THR A 156 8.24 -19.64 2.78
CA THR A 156 7.38 -19.37 3.96
C THR A 156 7.49 -17.91 4.43
N PHE A 157 8.67 -17.30 4.31
CA PHE A 157 8.86 -15.86 4.58
C PHE A 157 8.19 -14.98 3.53
N ILE A 158 8.14 -15.41 2.27
CA ILE A 158 7.52 -14.67 1.15
C ILE A 158 6.00 -14.58 1.29
N PHE A 159 5.33 -15.63 1.79
CA PHE A 159 3.87 -15.62 2.02
C PHE A 159 3.42 -14.76 3.23
N ASN A 160 4.33 -14.43 4.16
CA ASN A 160 4.04 -13.58 5.33
C ASN A 160 4.65 -12.17 5.26
N LYS A 161 5.25 -11.75 4.13
CA LYS A 161 5.93 -10.44 4.00
C LYS A 161 5.03 -9.26 4.41
N THR A 162 3.78 -9.29 3.97
CA THR A 162 2.79 -8.25 4.29
C THR A 162 2.49 -8.21 5.78
N LYS A 163 2.29 -9.36 6.42
CA LYS A 163 2.02 -9.45 7.87
C LYS A 163 3.21 -9.02 8.72
N ILE A 164 4.42 -9.48 8.39
CA ILE A 164 5.65 -9.08 9.10
C ILE A 164 5.83 -7.56 8.99
N ALA A 165 5.55 -7.00 7.83
CA ALA A 165 5.69 -5.59 7.63
C ALA A 165 4.59 -4.76 8.32
N GLU A 166 3.35 -5.25 8.39
CA GLU A 166 2.29 -4.65 9.20
C GLU A 166 2.72 -4.57 10.68
N VAL A 167 3.29 -5.66 11.23
CA VAL A 167 3.80 -5.69 12.61
C VAL A 167 4.97 -4.71 12.80
N LEU A 168 5.91 -4.66 11.85
CA LEU A 168 7.05 -3.72 11.91
C LEU A 168 6.60 -2.26 11.84
N VAL A 169 5.59 -1.96 11.03
CA VAL A 169 5.00 -0.62 11.00
C VAL A 169 4.34 -0.32 12.33
N ASP A 170 3.47 -1.19 12.82
CA ASP A 170 2.74 -0.94 14.07
C ASP A 170 3.74 -0.74 15.23
N PHE A 171 4.84 -1.50 15.25
CA PHE A 171 5.97 -1.29 16.16
C PHE A 171 6.53 0.14 16.04
N LEU A 172 6.87 0.60 14.84
CA LEU A 172 7.41 1.94 14.63
C LEU A 172 6.39 3.03 15.00
N LEU A 173 5.12 2.85 14.67
CA LEU A 173 4.05 3.80 15.00
C LEU A 173 3.81 3.89 16.51
N ILE A 174 3.90 2.78 17.25
CA ILE A 174 3.84 2.78 18.72
C ILE A 174 5.03 3.56 19.29
N CYS A 175 6.25 3.34 18.79
CA CYS A 175 7.43 4.08 19.22
C CYS A 175 7.26 5.59 18.99
N VAL A 176 6.80 5.97 17.79
CA VAL A 176 6.60 7.37 17.43
C VAL A 176 5.48 8.00 18.26
N ALA A 177 4.36 7.30 18.47
CA ALA A 177 3.25 7.78 19.31
C ALA A 177 3.71 8.06 20.74
N TYR A 178 4.42 7.11 21.36
CA TYR A 178 4.86 7.25 22.74
C TYR A 178 5.91 8.35 22.89
N TYR A 179 6.86 8.43 21.97
CA TYR A 179 7.85 9.51 21.96
C TYR A 179 7.22 10.89 21.76
N SER A 180 6.27 10.99 20.83
CA SER A 180 5.50 12.22 20.58
C SER A 180 4.65 12.61 21.79
N ALA A 181 4.15 11.64 22.57
CA ALA A 181 3.41 11.93 23.79
C ALA A 181 4.26 12.62 24.87
N TYR A 182 5.54 12.24 25.00
CA TYR A 182 6.46 12.97 25.88
C TYR A 182 6.75 14.38 25.35
N LEU A 183 6.95 14.54 24.03
CA LEU A 183 7.18 15.86 23.44
C LEU A 183 6.00 16.81 23.64
N LEU A 184 4.78 16.33 23.43
CA LEU A 184 3.57 17.13 23.63
C LEU A 184 3.31 17.43 25.11
N ARG A 185 3.76 16.56 26.02
CA ARG A 185 3.55 16.75 27.46
C ARG A 185 4.55 17.72 28.10
N PHE A 186 5.80 17.73 27.63
CA PHE A 186 6.91 18.44 28.25
C PHE A 186 7.43 19.53 27.34
N GLU A 187 7.08 20.79 27.65
CA GLU A 187 7.46 21.98 26.86
C GLU A 187 8.98 22.16 26.74
N ALA A 188 9.74 21.76 27.76
CA ALA A 188 11.22 21.79 27.76
C ALA A 188 11.86 20.61 26.99
N GLY A 189 11.07 19.79 26.29
CA GLY A 189 11.52 18.61 25.56
C GLY A 189 11.77 17.38 26.45
N VAL A 190 12.30 16.32 25.82
CA VAL A 190 12.55 15.02 26.48
C VAL A 190 13.99 14.97 26.99
N THR A 191 14.27 15.59 28.13
CA THR A 191 15.61 15.66 28.71
C THR A 191 15.68 15.07 30.12
N GLY A 192 16.91 14.77 30.56
CA GLY A 192 17.22 14.31 31.91
C GLY A 192 16.40 13.08 32.33
N TYR A 193 15.69 13.23 33.45
CA TYR A 193 14.95 12.16 34.10
C TYR A 193 13.75 11.66 33.25
N ASN A 194 13.08 12.54 32.49
CA ASN A 194 11.98 12.14 31.61
C ASN A 194 12.45 11.21 30.47
N LEU A 195 13.67 11.42 29.96
CA LEU A 195 14.26 10.55 28.94
C LEU A 195 14.57 9.16 29.51
N TYR A 196 15.03 9.09 30.77
CA TYR A 196 15.22 7.83 31.48
C TYR A 196 13.89 7.07 31.63
N LEU A 197 12.83 7.75 32.11
CA LEU A 197 11.50 7.15 32.24
C LEU A 197 10.96 6.63 30.90
N LEU A 198 11.13 7.41 29.82
CA LEU A 198 10.74 7.02 28.46
C LEU A 198 11.49 5.75 28.03
N LYS A 199 12.82 5.74 28.10
CA LYS A 199 13.64 4.59 27.65
C LYS A 199 13.34 3.32 28.45
N THR A 200 13.12 3.45 29.74
CA THR A 200 12.82 2.31 30.63
C THR A 200 11.42 1.74 30.38
N SER A 201 10.43 2.58 30.11
CA SER A 201 9.03 2.15 29.90
C SER A 201 8.71 1.72 28.46
N LEU A 202 9.40 2.27 27.46
CA LEU A 202 9.11 2.05 26.04
C LEU A 202 9.10 0.56 25.62
N PRO A 203 10.09 -0.29 25.99
CA PRO A 203 10.09 -1.70 25.61
C PRO A 203 8.85 -2.46 26.10
N TRP A 204 8.42 -2.17 27.32
CA TRP A 204 7.24 -2.80 27.92
C TRP A 204 5.95 -2.38 27.21
N ILE A 205 5.81 -1.09 26.89
CA ILE A 205 4.65 -0.57 26.17
C ILE A 205 4.54 -1.19 24.79
N ILE A 206 5.67 -1.35 24.08
CA ILE A 206 5.71 -2.02 22.78
C ILE A 206 5.22 -3.46 22.90
N ILE A 207 5.80 -4.23 23.83
CA ILE A 207 5.44 -5.64 24.02
C ILE A 207 3.94 -5.77 24.33
N ILE A 208 3.44 -5.01 25.32
CA ILE A 208 2.05 -5.08 25.76
C ILE A 208 1.09 -4.69 24.62
N LYS A 209 1.36 -3.59 23.90
CA LYS A 209 0.51 -3.15 22.80
C LYS A 209 0.53 -4.11 21.62
N LEU A 210 1.69 -4.63 21.21
CA LEU A 210 1.79 -5.61 20.13
C LEU A 210 1.09 -6.92 20.50
N THR A 211 1.22 -7.39 21.74
CA THR A 211 0.46 -8.55 22.23
C THR A 211 -1.04 -8.29 22.18
N SER A 212 -1.48 -7.09 22.57
CA SER A 212 -2.89 -6.69 22.46
C SER A 212 -3.36 -6.69 21.00
N PHE A 213 -2.59 -6.10 20.08
CA PHE A 213 -2.93 -6.03 18.66
C PHE A 213 -3.03 -7.43 18.03
N TYR A 214 -2.14 -8.34 18.44
CA TYR A 214 -2.20 -9.74 18.06
C TYR A 214 -3.45 -10.45 18.58
N TYR A 215 -3.80 -10.27 19.87
CA TYR A 215 -4.99 -10.87 20.49
C TYR A 215 -6.29 -10.40 19.83
N PHE A 216 -6.40 -9.11 19.53
CA PHE A 216 -7.53 -8.52 18.80
C PHE A 216 -7.50 -8.79 17.30
N LYS A 217 -6.56 -9.63 16.83
CA LYS A 217 -6.49 -10.14 15.45
C LYS A 217 -6.30 -9.05 14.39
N LEU A 218 -5.61 -7.94 14.74
CA LEU A 218 -5.31 -6.85 13.80
C LEU A 218 -4.44 -7.30 12.60
N TYR A 219 -3.83 -8.47 12.67
CA TYR A 219 -2.95 -9.07 11.66
C TYR A 219 -3.55 -10.29 10.92
N ARG A 220 -4.85 -10.61 11.12
CA ARG A 220 -5.48 -11.81 10.52
C ARG A 220 -5.96 -11.64 9.07
N GLY A 221 -5.70 -10.49 8.45
CA GLY A 221 -5.65 -10.29 6.99
C GLY A 221 -6.74 -10.95 6.14
N ILE A 222 -7.86 -10.23 5.92
CA ILE A 222 -8.56 -10.18 4.62
C ILE A 222 -8.96 -8.71 4.43
N TRP A 223 -8.11 -7.93 3.76
CA TRP A 223 -8.31 -6.49 3.46
C TRP A 223 -9.42 -6.21 2.44
N ASN A 224 -10.36 -7.13 2.24
CA ASN A 224 -11.48 -6.98 1.30
C ASN A 224 -12.83 -6.67 1.97
N TYR A 225 -12.89 -6.65 3.32
CA TYR A 225 -14.10 -6.34 4.09
C TYR A 225 -13.85 -5.41 5.29
N ALA A 226 -12.87 -4.51 5.16
CA ALA A 226 -12.59 -3.52 6.19
C ALA A 226 -13.77 -2.54 6.32
N GLY A 227 -14.73 -2.86 7.18
CA GLY A 227 -15.84 -1.98 7.53
C GLY A 227 -15.55 -1.21 8.81
N ILE A 228 -16.63 -0.75 9.44
CA ILE A 228 -16.62 -0.21 10.81
C ILE A 228 -16.06 -1.24 11.82
N THR A 229 -16.13 -2.53 11.51
CA THR A 229 -15.61 -3.64 12.32
C THR A 229 -14.10 -3.54 12.58
N ASP A 230 -13.33 -3.09 11.59
CA ASP A 230 -11.87 -2.96 11.73
C ASP A 230 -11.54 -1.78 12.62
N LEU A 231 -12.27 -0.68 12.49
CA LEU A 231 -12.12 0.49 13.35
C LEU A 231 -12.42 0.16 14.81
N ILE A 232 -13.48 -0.61 15.06
CA ILE A 232 -13.84 -1.10 16.41
C ILE A 232 -12.74 -2.02 16.95
N SER A 233 -12.17 -2.88 16.11
CA SER A 233 -11.10 -3.80 16.53
C SER A 233 -9.82 -3.04 16.90
N ILE A 234 -9.45 -2.02 16.11
CA ILE A 234 -8.33 -1.12 16.41
C ILE A 234 -8.61 -0.38 17.73
N PHE A 235 -9.78 0.22 17.88
CA PHE A 235 -10.15 0.95 19.09
C PHE A 235 -10.05 0.06 20.34
N LYS A 236 -10.60 -1.16 20.29
CA LYS A 236 -10.52 -2.14 21.39
C LYS A 236 -9.07 -2.51 21.69
N ALA A 237 -8.27 -2.83 20.67
CA ALA A 237 -6.88 -3.23 20.83
C ALA A 237 -6.02 -2.11 21.42
N THR A 238 -6.14 -0.88 20.91
CA THR A 238 -5.41 0.28 21.42
C THR A 238 -5.82 0.62 22.85
N THR A 239 -7.12 0.55 23.16
CA THR A 239 -7.63 0.82 24.51
C THR A 239 -7.15 -0.22 25.51
N VAL A 240 -7.31 -1.52 25.20
CA VAL A 240 -6.86 -2.60 26.09
C VAL A 240 -5.34 -2.58 26.24
N GLY A 241 -4.57 -2.40 25.16
CA GLY A 241 -3.11 -2.28 25.21
C GLY A 241 -2.63 -1.11 26.06
N SER A 242 -3.33 0.04 26.01
CA SER A 242 -2.98 1.22 26.80
C SER A 242 -3.36 1.06 28.27
N VAL A 243 -4.53 0.51 28.57
CA VAL A 243 -4.94 0.17 29.95
C VAL A 243 -3.99 -0.83 30.59
N LEU A 244 -3.60 -1.88 29.86
CA LEU A 244 -2.63 -2.87 30.35
C LEU A 244 -1.24 -2.25 30.56
N SER A 245 -0.83 -1.31 29.70
CA SER A 245 0.43 -0.59 29.85
C SER A 245 0.44 0.29 31.10
N VAL A 246 -0.66 1.02 31.36
CA VAL A 246 -0.84 1.82 32.59
C VAL A 246 -0.88 0.92 33.82
N LEU A 247 -1.60 -0.20 33.77
CA LEU A 247 -1.67 -1.17 34.88
C LEU A 247 -0.29 -1.75 35.19
N PHE A 248 0.45 -2.18 34.16
CA PHE A 248 1.79 -2.73 34.31
C PHE A 248 2.75 -1.75 34.97
N ILE A 249 2.77 -0.49 34.52
CA ILE A 249 3.59 0.56 35.12
C ILE A 249 3.15 0.85 36.56
N THR A 250 1.84 0.88 36.82
CA THR A 250 1.29 1.05 38.17
C THR A 250 1.74 -0.08 39.11
N LEU A 251 1.79 -1.33 38.64
CA LEU A 251 2.19 -2.46 39.48
C LEU A 251 3.68 -2.45 39.83
N ILE A 252 4.55 -2.02 38.91
CA ILE A 252 6.01 -2.05 39.11
C ILE A 252 6.49 -0.80 39.84
N THR A 253 6.03 0.38 39.44
CA THR A 253 6.56 1.66 39.92
C THR A 253 5.58 2.42 40.81
N ARG A 254 4.39 1.87 41.06
CA ARG A 254 3.28 2.57 41.75
C ARG A 254 2.91 3.89 41.10
N PHE A 255 3.25 4.05 39.81
CA PHE A 255 3.10 5.30 39.07
C PHE A 255 3.80 6.50 39.73
N GLN A 256 4.78 6.25 40.61
CA GLN A 256 5.63 7.31 41.13
C GLN A 256 6.47 7.82 39.96
N ASP A 257 6.49 9.13 39.80
CA ASP A 257 7.23 9.86 38.76
C ASP A 257 6.68 9.84 37.33
N TYR A 258 5.73 8.94 37.01
CA TYR A 258 5.12 8.89 35.68
C TYR A 258 3.96 9.88 35.53
N SER A 259 3.97 10.65 34.44
CA SER A 259 2.89 11.59 34.12
C SER A 259 1.70 10.87 33.47
N ARG A 260 0.52 10.90 34.12
CA ARG A 260 -0.71 10.25 33.63
C ARG A 260 -1.15 10.78 32.26
N VAL A 261 -0.92 12.06 32.02
CA VAL A 261 -1.28 12.74 30.77
C VAL A 261 -0.49 12.16 29.59
N VAL A 262 0.75 11.71 29.78
CA VAL A 262 1.54 11.07 28.71
C VAL A 262 0.82 9.86 28.17
N PHE A 263 0.27 9.00 29.04
CA PHE A 263 -0.42 7.78 28.62
C PHE A 263 -1.74 8.06 27.92
N VAL A 264 -2.42 9.15 28.29
CA VAL A 264 -3.63 9.61 27.59
C VAL A 264 -3.28 10.12 26.19
N ILE A 265 -2.23 10.94 26.06
CA ILE A 265 -1.77 11.44 24.76
C ILE A 265 -1.27 10.27 23.89
N ASP A 266 -0.49 9.35 24.45
CA ASP A 266 -0.01 8.15 23.77
C ASP A 266 -1.15 7.26 23.26
N TRP A 267 -2.22 7.05 24.05
CA TRP A 267 -3.41 6.33 23.62
C TRP A 267 -4.07 7.01 22.40
N LEU A 268 -4.27 8.33 22.46
CA LEU A 268 -4.84 9.12 21.36
C LEU A 268 -3.98 9.06 20.09
N LEU A 269 -2.67 9.28 20.23
CA LEU A 269 -1.74 9.26 19.09
C LEU A 269 -1.60 7.88 18.48
N THR A 270 -1.52 6.83 19.31
CA THR A 270 -1.47 5.44 18.82
C THR A 270 -2.73 5.12 18.03
N LEU A 271 -3.90 5.47 18.55
CA LEU A 271 -5.17 5.25 17.85
C LEU A 271 -5.19 5.99 16.51
N PHE A 272 -4.84 7.27 16.52
CA PHE A 272 -4.80 8.09 15.32
C PHE A 272 -3.83 7.54 14.26
N PHE A 273 -2.58 7.27 14.61
CA PHE A 273 -1.57 6.81 13.67
C PHE A 273 -1.90 5.45 13.06
N ILE A 274 -2.37 4.49 13.86
CA ILE A 274 -2.74 3.16 13.36
C ILE A 274 -3.96 3.26 12.43
N CYS A 275 -4.99 4.03 12.81
CA CYS A 275 -6.15 4.26 11.95
C CYS A 275 -5.74 4.93 10.63
N PHE A 276 -4.94 5.98 10.70
CA PHE A 276 -4.48 6.74 9.55
C PHE A 276 -3.67 5.89 8.58
N ALA A 277 -2.70 5.13 9.09
CA ALA A 277 -1.88 4.23 8.27
C ALA A 277 -2.72 3.18 7.53
N ARG A 278 -3.71 2.57 8.22
CA ARG A 278 -4.59 1.56 7.63
C ARG A 278 -5.56 2.15 6.60
N ILE A 279 -6.11 3.34 6.86
CA ILE A 279 -6.99 4.05 5.91
C ILE A 279 -6.22 4.43 4.65
N ILE A 280 -5.01 4.98 4.78
CA ILE A 280 -4.17 5.32 3.62
C ILE A 280 -3.85 4.08 2.81
N PHE A 281 -3.39 3.01 3.46
CA PHE A 281 -3.05 1.76 2.76
C PHE A 281 -4.25 1.23 1.98
N ARG A 282 -5.45 1.27 2.58
CA ARG A 282 -6.69 0.90 1.92
C ARG A 282 -7.02 1.80 0.73
N ILE A 283 -6.97 3.12 0.90
CA ILE A 283 -7.28 4.07 -0.18
C ILE A 283 -6.32 3.84 -1.35
N LEU A 284 -5.03 3.67 -1.08
CA LEU A 284 -4.03 3.36 -2.10
C LEU A 284 -4.38 2.04 -2.80
N GLN A 285 -4.62 0.98 -2.04
CA GLN A 285 -4.96 -0.33 -2.60
C GLN A 285 -6.23 -0.27 -3.47
N GLU A 286 -7.29 0.39 -3.01
CA GLU A 286 -8.54 0.54 -3.77
C GLU A 286 -8.34 1.41 -5.02
N TYR A 287 -7.63 2.53 -4.90
CA TYR A 287 -7.33 3.42 -6.01
C TYR A 287 -6.58 2.68 -7.11
N PHE A 288 -5.52 1.94 -6.74
CA PHE A 288 -4.69 1.21 -7.68
C PHE A 288 -5.32 -0.08 -8.20
N GLN A 289 -6.25 -0.71 -7.47
CA GLN A 289 -7.06 -1.80 -8.02
C GLN A 289 -7.85 -1.37 -9.27
N ARG A 290 -8.28 -0.10 -9.35
CA ARG A 290 -8.99 0.43 -10.55
C ARG A 290 -8.09 0.49 -11.78
N PHE A 291 -6.79 0.58 -11.58
CA PHE A 291 -5.81 0.71 -12.64
C PHE A 291 -5.17 -0.63 -13.04
N GLN A 292 -5.46 -1.73 -12.32
CA GLN A 292 -4.97 -3.06 -12.69
C GLN A 292 -5.16 -3.36 -14.18
N GLN A 293 -4.10 -3.89 -14.77
CA GLN A 293 -4.04 -4.35 -16.15
C GLN A 293 -4.65 -5.76 -16.21
N GLY A 294 -5.41 -6.01 -17.27
CA GLY A 294 -6.13 -7.27 -17.47
C GLY A 294 -7.15 -7.09 -18.57
N ARG A 295 -7.60 -8.20 -19.17
CA ARG A 295 -8.62 -8.16 -20.22
C ARG A 295 -9.90 -7.57 -19.65
N ARG A 296 -10.40 -6.51 -20.28
CA ARG A 296 -11.61 -5.81 -19.81
C ARG A 296 -12.82 -6.69 -20.01
N VAL A 297 -13.37 -7.18 -18.90
CA VAL A 297 -14.45 -8.17 -18.91
C VAL A 297 -15.75 -7.56 -18.43
N LEU A 298 -16.80 -7.78 -19.21
CA LEU A 298 -18.17 -7.50 -18.83
C LEU A 298 -18.81 -8.78 -18.27
N ILE A 299 -19.32 -8.74 -17.04
CA ILE A 299 -19.92 -9.92 -16.40
C ILE A 299 -21.43 -9.88 -16.62
N PHE A 300 -21.96 -10.85 -17.36
CA PHE A 300 -23.39 -11.01 -17.58
C PHE A 300 -23.98 -11.89 -16.46
N GLY A 301 -24.86 -11.29 -15.65
CA GLY A 301 -25.46 -11.88 -14.45
C GLY A 301 -24.93 -11.25 -13.17
N ALA A 302 -25.71 -10.36 -12.56
CA ALA A 302 -25.45 -9.75 -11.26
C ALA A 302 -26.16 -10.54 -10.14
N GLY A 303 -26.06 -11.87 -10.20
CA GLY A 303 -26.52 -12.80 -9.16
C GLY A 303 -25.36 -13.36 -8.35
N SER A 304 -25.63 -14.39 -7.52
CA SER A 304 -24.62 -15.01 -6.65
C SER A 304 -23.41 -15.56 -7.42
N CYS A 305 -23.61 -16.15 -8.61
CA CYS A 305 -22.51 -16.67 -9.42
C CYS A 305 -21.62 -15.56 -10.01
N GLY A 306 -22.20 -14.47 -10.50
CA GLY A 306 -21.43 -13.31 -10.97
C GLY A 306 -20.71 -12.60 -9.84
N GLU A 307 -21.31 -12.57 -8.65
CA GLU A 307 -20.70 -12.05 -7.43
C GLU A 307 -19.51 -12.91 -6.97
N LEU A 308 -19.64 -14.24 -6.98
CA LEU A 308 -18.55 -15.18 -6.72
C LEU A 308 -17.43 -15.05 -7.74
N PHE A 309 -17.75 -14.95 -9.04
CA PHE A 309 -16.74 -14.75 -10.07
C PHE A 309 -15.99 -13.42 -9.91
N LEU A 310 -16.69 -12.34 -9.55
CA LEU A 310 -16.03 -11.07 -9.24
C LEU A 310 -15.10 -11.18 -8.03
N ARG A 311 -15.48 -11.93 -6.99
CA ARG A 311 -14.60 -12.22 -5.85
C ARG A 311 -13.36 -13.01 -6.30
N GLU A 312 -13.55 -14.01 -7.15
CA GLU A 312 -12.44 -14.83 -7.67
C GLU A 312 -11.48 -14.01 -8.52
N ILE A 313 -11.97 -13.17 -9.44
CA ILE A 313 -11.12 -12.25 -10.22
C ILE A 313 -10.32 -11.32 -9.30
N LYS A 314 -10.93 -10.81 -8.23
CA LYS A 314 -10.26 -9.93 -7.28
C LYS A 314 -9.20 -10.65 -6.43
N HIS A 315 -9.42 -11.93 -6.14
CA HIS A 315 -8.54 -12.71 -5.28
C HIS A 315 -7.40 -13.39 -6.07
N ASN A 316 -7.72 -13.90 -7.25
CA ASN A 316 -6.82 -14.64 -8.11
C ASN A 316 -6.31 -13.76 -9.25
N LYS A 317 -5.20 -13.06 -8.98
CA LYS A 317 -4.52 -12.20 -9.97
C LYS A 317 -3.99 -12.96 -11.20
N ASN A 318 -3.99 -14.30 -11.22
CA ASN A 318 -3.55 -15.08 -12.38
C ASN A 318 -4.57 -15.08 -13.53
N LEU A 319 -5.85 -14.87 -13.22
CA LEU A 319 -6.94 -14.75 -14.21
C LEU A 319 -6.72 -13.59 -15.20
N ASN A 320 -5.96 -12.57 -14.80
CA ASN A 320 -5.63 -11.39 -15.63
C ASN A 320 -6.88 -10.72 -16.23
N TYR A 321 -7.98 -10.67 -15.47
CA TYR A 321 -9.23 -10.02 -15.85
C TYR A 321 -9.39 -8.68 -15.15
N LYS A 322 -9.92 -7.69 -15.89
CA LYS A 322 -10.30 -6.39 -15.37
C LYS A 322 -11.82 -6.23 -15.49
N PRO A 323 -12.60 -6.44 -14.42
CA PRO A 323 -14.04 -6.34 -14.51
C PRO A 323 -14.45 -4.88 -14.75
N VAL A 324 -15.20 -4.59 -15.81
CA VAL A 324 -15.64 -3.23 -16.17
C VAL A 324 -17.05 -2.89 -15.69
N GLY A 325 -17.88 -3.92 -15.48
CA GLY A 325 -19.26 -3.76 -15.06
C GLY A 325 -20.03 -5.07 -15.09
N PHE A 326 -21.17 -5.07 -14.42
CA PHE A 326 -22.19 -6.10 -14.58
C PHE A 326 -23.24 -5.69 -15.60
N ILE A 327 -23.82 -6.68 -16.27
CA ILE A 327 -25.08 -6.57 -17.01
C ILE A 327 -26.05 -7.56 -16.39
N ASP A 328 -27.28 -7.14 -16.13
CA ASP A 328 -28.33 -8.01 -15.60
C ASP A 328 -29.67 -7.56 -16.19
N ASP A 329 -30.50 -8.51 -16.59
CA ASP A 329 -31.79 -8.21 -17.20
C ASP A 329 -32.82 -7.70 -16.18
N ASP A 330 -32.59 -7.90 -14.88
CA ASP A 330 -33.40 -7.30 -13.84
C ASP A 330 -33.26 -5.77 -13.83
N SER A 331 -34.32 -5.13 -14.33
CA SER A 331 -34.52 -3.69 -14.34
C SER A 331 -34.22 -2.99 -12.99
N LYS A 332 -34.51 -3.66 -11.87
CA LYS A 332 -34.38 -3.10 -10.51
C LYS A 332 -32.92 -3.00 -10.08
N LYS A 333 -32.02 -3.72 -10.76
CA LYS A 333 -30.60 -3.77 -10.46
C LYS A 333 -29.78 -2.71 -11.21
N LYS A 334 -30.30 -2.14 -12.30
CA LYS A 334 -29.59 -1.10 -13.08
C LYS A 334 -29.18 0.06 -12.18
N GLY A 335 -27.91 0.47 -12.28
CA GLY A 335 -27.34 1.57 -11.48
C GLY A 335 -26.91 1.19 -10.06
N ARG A 336 -27.22 -0.03 -9.57
CA ARG A 336 -26.68 -0.53 -8.30
C ARG A 336 -25.21 -0.92 -8.44
N VAL A 337 -24.54 -1.08 -7.31
CA VAL A 337 -23.11 -1.42 -7.23
C VAL A 337 -22.93 -2.69 -6.40
N ILE A 338 -22.21 -3.68 -6.93
CA ILE A 338 -21.83 -4.91 -6.24
C ILE A 338 -20.31 -4.93 -6.08
N HIS A 339 -19.80 -4.95 -4.85
CA HIS A 339 -18.36 -4.92 -4.54
C HIS A 339 -17.60 -3.80 -5.28
N GLY A 340 -18.19 -2.61 -5.40
CA GLY A 340 -17.60 -1.48 -6.11
C GLY A 340 -17.73 -1.54 -7.65
N LEU A 341 -18.31 -2.61 -8.21
CA LEU A 341 -18.56 -2.76 -9.64
C LEU A 341 -20.01 -2.39 -9.99
N PRO A 342 -20.25 -1.41 -10.87
CA PRO A 342 -21.61 -0.97 -11.21
C PRO A 342 -22.32 -1.95 -12.15
N ILE A 343 -23.64 -2.02 -12.02
CA ILE A 343 -24.53 -2.70 -12.96
C ILE A 343 -24.91 -1.70 -14.06
N LEU A 344 -24.28 -1.85 -15.21
CA LEU A 344 -24.25 -0.87 -16.31
C LEU A 344 -25.55 -0.84 -17.13
N GLY A 345 -26.36 -1.89 -17.05
CA GLY A 345 -27.54 -2.01 -17.89
C GLY A 345 -28.05 -3.44 -18.02
N ARG A 346 -28.91 -3.63 -19.02
CA ARG A 346 -29.49 -4.92 -19.43
C ARG A 346 -28.76 -5.48 -20.65
N ARG A 347 -29.16 -6.66 -21.15
CA ARG A 347 -28.56 -7.25 -22.36
C ARG A 347 -28.50 -6.31 -23.57
N GLN A 348 -29.49 -5.43 -23.73
CA GLN A 348 -29.55 -4.45 -24.82
C GLN A 348 -28.49 -3.34 -24.71
N ASP A 349 -27.98 -3.09 -23.50
CA ASP A 349 -26.94 -2.08 -23.26
C ASP A 349 -25.53 -2.63 -23.60
N ILE A 350 -25.37 -3.95 -23.83
CA ILE A 350 -24.08 -4.60 -24.12
C ILE A 350 -23.34 -3.93 -25.29
N PRO A 351 -23.94 -3.71 -26.49
CA PRO A 351 -23.29 -3.03 -27.60
C PRO A 351 -22.72 -1.65 -27.26
N TYR A 352 -23.48 -0.87 -26.49
CA TYR A 352 -23.07 0.47 -26.08
C TYR A 352 -21.91 0.41 -25.09
N GLN A 353 -21.98 -0.50 -24.11
CA GLN A 353 -20.91 -0.66 -23.12
C GLN A 353 -19.63 -1.23 -23.73
N ILE A 354 -19.74 -2.12 -24.71
CA ILE A 354 -18.60 -2.65 -25.48
C ILE A 354 -17.74 -1.50 -26.02
N LYS A 355 -18.36 -0.56 -26.74
CA LYS A 355 -17.65 0.59 -27.32
C LYS A 355 -17.18 1.59 -26.27
N LYS A 356 -18.05 1.91 -25.29
CA LYS A 356 -17.76 2.94 -24.29
C LYS A 356 -16.65 2.55 -23.31
N LYS A 357 -16.58 1.27 -22.95
CA LYS A 357 -15.66 0.73 -21.93
C LYS A 357 -14.54 -0.12 -22.53
N ASP A 358 -14.46 -0.18 -23.86
CA ASP A 358 -13.44 -0.92 -24.61
C ASP A 358 -13.40 -2.41 -24.22
N VAL A 359 -14.58 -3.02 -24.08
CA VAL A 359 -14.71 -4.40 -23.55
C VAL A 359 -13.99 -5.39 -24.47
N GLU A 360 -13.17 -6.25 -23.89
CA GLU A 360 -12.40 -7.27 -24.62
C GLU A 360 -13.03 -8.66 -24.52
N GLU A 361 -13.83 -8.92 -23.49
CA GLU A 361 -14.44 -10.23 -23.25
C GLU A 361 -15.76 -10.10 -22.48
N VAL A 362 -16.74 -10.95 -22.78
CA VAL A 362 -17.99 -11.06 -22.01
C VAL A 362 -18.02 -12.41 -21.31
N VAL A 363 -18.24 -12.42 -20.00
CA VAL A 363 -18.36 -13.65 -19.22
C VAL A 363 -19.78 -13.83 -18.72
N ILE A 364 -20.42 -14.91 -19.14
CA ILE A 364 -21.76 -15.30 -18.69
C ILE A 364 -21.65 -16.04 -17.36
N ALA A 365 -22.08 -15.38 -16.29
CA ALA A 365 -22.08 -15.87 -14.92
C ALA A 365 -23.50 -16.23 -14.44
N ILE A 366 -24.29 -16.83 -15.32
CA ILE A 366 -25.62 -17.38 -15.03
C ILE A 366 -25.61 -18.85 -15.49
N PRO A 367 -25.33 -19.81 -14.59
CA PRO A 367 -25.24 -21.23 -14.97
C PRO A 367 -26.59 -21.83 -15.39
N THR A 368 -27.69 -21.25 -14.92
CA THR A 368 -29.06 -21.68 -15.22
C THR A 368 -29.68 -20.94 -16.43
N LEU A 369 -28.88 -20.24 -17.22
CA LEU A 369 -29.37 -19.49 -18.37
C LEU A 369 -29.96 -20.43 -19.43
N THR A 370 -31.10 -20.06 -20.02
CA THR A 370 -31.72 -20.85 -21.09
C THR A 370 -30.80 -20.89 -22.31
N LYS A 371 -30.91 -21.93 -23.14
CA LYS A 371 -30.11 -22.04 -24.38
C LYS A 371 -30.39 -20.89 -25.35
N GLU A 372 -31.65 -20.44 -25.41
CA GLU A 372 -32.11 -19.32 -26.23
C GLU A 372 -31.46 -18.01 -25.75
N ASP A 373 -31.57 -17.68 -24.46
CA ASP A 373 -30.95 -16.47 -23.89
C ASP A 373 -29.42 -16.48 -24.05
N CYS A 374 -28.79 -17.64 -23.92
CA CYS A 374 -27.34 -17.79 -24.12
C CYS A 374 -26.96 -17.53 -25.59
N SER A 375 -27.76 -18.04 -26.53
CA SER A 375 -27.59 -17.79 -27.96
C SER A 375 -27.70 -16.31 -28.31
N ASP A 376 -28.69 -15.60 -27.75
CA ASP A 376 -28.89 -14.16 -27.97
C ASP A 376 -27.66 -13.35 -27.56
N ILE A 377 -27.09 -13.64 -26.39
CA ILE A 377 -25.90 -12.92 -25.89
C ILE A 377 -24.67 -13.25 -26.73
N LEU A 378 -24.52 -14.51 -27.14
CA LEU A 378 -23.43 -14.94 -28.02
C LEU A 378 -23.51 -14.24 -29.39
N GLU A 379 -24.71 -14.06 -29.92
CA GLU A 379 -24.93 -13.37 -31.19
C GLU A 379 -24.60 -11.88 -31.08
N ILE A 380 -25.07 -11.21 -30.02
CA ILE A 380 -24.70 -9.81 -29.72
C ILE A 380 -23.17 -9.67 -29.65
N CYS A 381 -22.49 -10.57 -28.95
CA CYS A 381 -21.02 -10.52 -28.82
C CYS A 381 -20.31 -10.79 -30.16
N ARG A 382 -20.82 -11.70 -30.99
CA ARG A 382 -20.27 -11.99 -32.33
C ARG A 382 -20.32 -10.79 -33.25
N GLN A 383 -21.40 -10.00 -33.22
CA GLN A 383 -21.53 -8.79 -34.05
C GLN A 383 -20.40 -7.77 -33.80
N PHE A 384 -19.85 -7.75 -32.59
CA PHE A 384 -18.73 -6.88 -32.20
C PHE A 384 -17.38 -7.59 -32.16
N ASN A 385 -17.32 -8.84 -32.63
CA ASN A 385 -16.13 -9.69 -32.62
C ASN A 385 -15.49 -9.85 -31.23
N ILE A 386 -16.31 -9.93 -30.18
CA ILE A 386 -15.85 -10.08 -28.80
C ILE A 386 -16.02 -11.53 -28.33
N PRO A 387 -14.97 -12.14 -27.75
CA PRO A 387 -15.08 -13.47 -27.14
C PRO A 387 -16.10 -13.46 -26.01
N CYS A 388 -16.99 -14.45 -26.03
CA CYS A 388 -17.98 -14.67 -24.99
C CYS A 388 -17.80 -16.07 -24.40
N ARG A 389 -17.70 -16.17 -23.07
CA ARG A 389 -17.43 -17.43 -22.35
C ARG A 389 -18.38 -17.61 -21.18
N THR A 390 -18.75 -18.84 -20.91
CA THR A 390 -19.55 -19.19 -19.72
C THR A 390 -18.62 -19.51 -18.54
N LEU A 391 -19.02 -19.12 -17.33
CA LEU A 391 -18.25 -19.29 -16.09
C LEU A 391 -17.74 -20.72 -15.87
N THR A 392 -18.59 -21.74 -16.07
CA THR A 392 -18.22 -23.16 -15.95
C THR A 392 -17.02 -23.51 -16.81
N ARG A 393 -17.01 -23.05 -18.07
CA ARG A 393 -15.92 -23.30 -19.01
C ARG A 393 -14.62 -22.57 -18.64
N ILE A 394 -14.67 -21.50 -17.85
CA ILE A 394 -13.47 -20.79 -17.38
C ILE A 394 -12.85 -21.54 -16.20
N MET A 395 -13.68 -21.99 -15.27
CA MET A 395 -13.22 -22.73 -14.09
C MET A 395 -12.64 -24.10 -14.44
N ASP A 396 -13.27 -24.84 -15.36
CA ASP A 396 -12.79 -26.16 -15.81
C ASP A 396 -11.41 -26.10 -16.50
N ILE A 397 -11.06 -24.97 -17.14
CA ILE A 397 -9.78 -24.78 -17.84
C ILE A 397 -8.64 -24.44 -16.86
N GLU A 398 -8.94 -23.82 -15.73
CA GLU A 398 -7.94 -23.45 -14.72
C GLU A 398 -7.69 -24.56 -13.69
N GLU A 399 -8.62 -25.47 -13.42
CA GLU A 399 -8.38 -26.62 -12.53
C GLU A 399 -7.33 -27.63 -13.09
N TRP A 400 -6.95 -27.51 -14.36
CA TRP A 400 -6.01 -28.41 -15.06
C TRP A 400 -4.66 -27.77 -15.44
N ARG A 401 -4.33 -26.58 -14.93
CA ARG A 401 -3.04 -25.89 -15.14
C ARG A 401 -2.40 -25.47 -13.82
#